data_AF-A0A3S0DXT3-F1
#
_entry.id   AF-A0A3S0DXT3-F1
#
_cell.length_a   1.000
_cell.length_b   1.000
_cell.length_c   1.000
_cell.angle_alpha   90.00
_cell.angle_beta   90.00
_cell.angle_gamma   90.00
#
_symmetry.space_group_name_H-M   'P 1'
#
loop_
_entity.id
_entity.type
_entity.pdbx_description
1 polymer ?
#
loop_
_entity_poly.entity_id
_entity_poly.type
_entity_poly.pdbx_seq_one_letter_code
_entity_poly.pdbx_strand_id
1 'polypeptide(L)'
;MHQMQILLCPDSFKDCMSAKEVCDNMADALLHIFPNAQINKLPLADGGEGFVETILASVNGKLISVNVNNPIGNKITANYAIIDNDTTAVIEIAQACGLELLQPEKRNPLFTTTYGVGELIKDALDHHVKKIIIGLGGSATNDGGAGMLQALGAKFCDSFGNTLQHGGIHLAKLKHIDLSQLDSRLASIELIIACDVNNPLLGTSGASHVFAQQKGATTEMIPLLESALQNYAQIVLDNCRINISDKAGSGAAGGLGAGLLLINGKIQSGIEIVAKLCQLEQKIIASNLVFSGEGSIDEQTTHGKTISGIAQLCKKHKKPLIVICGKTSGNLQRLYQNGVSAVFSISNGFASKSEAFANTADNIQATMQNIARTIFLLKSQTRKKNF
;
A
#
# COMPACT_ATOMS: atom_id res chain seq x y z
N MET A 1 -0.11 -9.75 39.35
CA MET A 1 -0.10 -8.49 38.58
C MET A 1 -0.51 -8.82 37.16
N HIS A 2 -1.51 -8.15 36.57
CA HIS A 2 -1.80 -8.38 35.14
C HIS A 2 -0.58 -7.96 34.30
N GLN A 3 -0.18 -8.87 33.41
CA GLN A 3 0.94 -8.70 32.50
C GLN A 3 0.60 -7.58 31.51
N MET A 4 1.55 -6.66 31.25
CA MET A 4 1.30 -5.54 30.35
C MET A 4 1.15 -6.05 28.92
N GLN A 5 -0.01 -5.80 28.30
CA GLN A 5 -0.30 -6.16 26.92
C GLN A 5 0.03 -4.96 26.00
N ILE A 6 0.95 -5.14 25.07
CA ILE A 6 1.35 -4.10 24.12
C ILE A 6 1.08 -4.59 22.70
N LEU A 7 0.35 -3.79 21.91
CA LEU A 7 0.19 -4.01 20.48
C LEU A 7 1.18 -3.11 19.73
N LEU A 8 1.93 -3.69 18.81
CA LEU A 8 2.80 -2.98 17.87
C LEU A 8 2.21 -3.14 16.49
N CYS A 9 1.79 -2.05 15.87
CA CYS A 9 1.24 -2.06 14.53
C CYS A 9 1.79 -0.92 13.65
N PRO A 10 3.11 -0.89 13.40
CA PRO A 10 3.72 0.12 12.53
C PRO A 10 3.50 -0.20 11.04
N ASP A 11 3.58 0.84 10.23
CA ASP A 11 3.82 0.76 8.79
C ASP A 11 5.35 0.71 8.52
N SER A 12 5.70 0.45 7.27
CA SER A 12 7.04 0.59 6.73
C SER A 12 7.59 2.02 6.90
N PHE A 13 8.90 2.10 7.06
CA PHE A 13 9.64 3.34 6.94
C PHE A 13 10.17 3.36 5.50
N LYS A 14 9.38 3.98 4.60
CA LYS A 14 9.62 3.99 3.15
C LYS A 14 11.09 4.23 2.80
N ASP A 15 11.59 3.46 1.83
CA ASP A 15 12.98 3.45 1.34
C ASP A 15 14.04 3.09 2.39
N CYS A 16 13.65 2.59 3.57
CA CYS A 16 14.58 2.37 4.68
C CYS A 16 14.38 1.05 5.42
N MET A 17 13.17 0.73 5.86
CA MET A 17 12.93 -0.44 6.72
C MET A 17 11.50 -0.95 6.55
N SER A 18 11.34 -2.26 6.41
CA SER A 18 10.03 -2.91 6.30
C SER A 18 9.21 -2.75 7.60
N ALA A 19 7.88 -2.83 7.49
CA ALA A 19 7.00 -2.78 8.67
C ALA A 19 7.36 -3.85 9.71
N LYS A 20 7.78 -5.04 9.25
CA LYS A 20 8.22 -6.14 10.10
C LYS A 20 9.48 -5.77 10.89
N GLU A 21 10.52 -5.27 10.23
CA GLU A 21 11.76 -4.87 10.88
C GLU A 21 11.55 -3.72 11.87
N VAL A 22 10.69 -2.75 11.54
CA VAL A 22 10.29 -1.68 12.47
C VAL A 22 9.63 -2.30 13.71
N CYS A 23 8.68 -3.21 13.48
CA CYS A 23 7.95 -3.89 14.55
C CYS A 23 8.87 -4.75 15.46
N ASP A 24 9.88 -5.39 14.87
CA ASP A 24 10.87 -6.19 15.59
C ASP A 24 11.77 -5.30 16.46
N ASN A 25 12.32 -4.21 15.90
CA ASN A 25 13.12 -3.25 16.66
C ASN A 25 12.32 -2.60 17.81
N MET A 26 11.06 -2.23 17.57
CA MET A 26 10.19 -1.70 18.63
C MET A 26 9.98 -2.70 19.76
N ALA A 27 9.77 -3.98 19.44
CA ALA A 27 9.55 -5.02 20.43
C ALA A 27 10.79 -5.27 21.29
N ASP A 28 11.95 -5.40 20.67
CA ASP A 28 13.21 -5.66 21.36
C ASP A 28 13.54 -4.52 22.34
N ALA A 29 13.33 -3.27 21.91
CA ALA A 29 13.50 -2.09 22.74
C ALA A 29 12.56 -2.08 23.96
N LEU A 30 11.30 -2.46 23.76
CA LEU A 30 10.30 -2.51 24.82
C LEU A 30 10.58 -3.64 25.81
N LEU A 31 10.95 -4.83 25.33
CA LEU A 31 11.26 -5.99 26.15
C LEU A 31 12.51 -5.78 27.00
N HIS A 32 13.46 -4.96 26.54
CA HIS A 32 14.62 -4.57 27.34
C HIS A 32 14.22 -3.84 28.65
N ILE A 33 13.17 -3.03 28.62
CA ILE A 33 12.68 -2.27 29.79
C ILE A 33 11.54 -2.98 30.51
N PHE A 34 10.69 -3.70 29.77
CA PHE A 34 9.55 -4.46 30.28
C PHE A 34 9.70 -5.94 29.93
N PRO A 35 10.61 -6.70 30.59
CA PRO A 35 10.91 -8.09 30.23
C PRO A 35 9.71 -9.03 30.37
N ASN A 36 8.73 -8.65 31.19
CA ASN A 36 7.51 -9.40 31.38
C ASN A 36 6.34 -8.87 30.53
N ALA A 37 6.52 -7.93 29.60
CA ALA A 37 5.42 -7.50 28.72
C ALA A 37 5.05 -8.60 27.72
N GLN A 38 3.77 -8.71 27.38
CA GLN A 38 3.32 -9.48 26.22
C GLN A 38 3.24 -8.54 25.03
N ILE A 39 4.01 -8.84 23.98
CA ILE A 39 4.06 -8.06 22.75
C ILE A 39 3.28 -8.80 21.67
N ASN A 40 2.24 -8.16 21.15
CA ASN A 40 1.51 -8.58 19.96
C ASN A 40 2.02 -7.77 18.78
N LYS A 41 2.70 -8.41 17.83
CA LYS A 41 3.24 -7.78 16.62
C LYS A 41 2.24 -7.91 15.49
N LEU A 42 1.93 -6.78 14.85
CA LEU A 42 1.09 -6.70 13.67
C LEU A 42 1.66 -5.65 12.71
N PRO A 43 2.79 -5.92 12.03
CA PRO A 43 3.26 -5.03 10.97
C PRO A 43 2.15 -4.82 9.95
N LEU A 44 1.90 -3.58 9.56
CA LEU A 44 0.82 -3.21 8.65
C LEU A 44 1.38 -2.78 7.30
N ALA A 45 0.59 -3.02 6.25
CA ALA A 45 0.78 -2.48 4.91
C ALA A 45 -0.59 -2.14 4.33
N ASP A 46 -0.75 -0.95 3.75
CA ASP A 46 -2.03 -0.38 3.31
C ASP A 46 -2.41 -0.74 1.85
N GLY A 47 -1.90 -1.87 1.36
CA GLY A 47 -1.99 -2.28 -0.04
C GLY A 47 -0.69 -2.09 -0.82
N GLY A 48 0.38 -1.65 -0.16
CA GLY A 48 1.74 -1.63 -0.71
C GLY A 48 2.56 -2.88 -0.45
N GLU A 49 3.87 -2.72 -0.44
CA GLU A 49 4.83 -3.77 -0.14
C GLU A 49 4.56 -4.38 1.24
N GLY A 50 4.54 -5.71 1.32
CA GLY A 50 4.27 -6.43 2.57
C GLY A 50 2.78 -6.64 2.86
N PHE A 51 1.90 -6.35 1.90
CA PHE A 51 0.45 -6.46 2.06
C PHE A 51 0.00 -7.91 2.21
N VAL A 52 0.54 -8.80 1.38
CA VAL A 52 0.24 -10.24 1.44
C VAL A 52 0.76 -10.84 2.74
N GLU A 53 1.99 -10.51 3.14
CA GLU A 53 2.62 -10.99 4.36
C GLU A 53 1.86 -10.51 5.61
N THR A 54 1.43 -9.25 5.63
CA THR A 54 0.63 -8.67 6.72
C THR A 54 -0.65 -9.46 6.95
N ILE A 55 -1.36 -9.80 5.86
CA ILE A 55 -2.61 -10.55 5.94
C ILE A 55 -2.37 -12.00 6.38
N LEU A 56 -1.38 -12.68 5.79
CA LEU A 56 -1.03 -14.07 6.15
C LEU A 56 -0.48 -14.20 7.58
N ALA A 57 0.08 -13.14 8.16
CA ALA A 57 0.49 -13.14 9.55
C ALA A 57 -0.70 -13.16 10.54
N SER A 58 -1.90 -12.80 10.08
CA SER A 58 -3.10 -12.69 10.92
C SER A 58 -4.22 -13.65 10.56
N VAL A 59 -4.22 -14.17 9.33
CA VAL A 59 -5.29 -15.01 8.79
C VAL A 59 -4.67 -16.30 8.23
N ASN A 60 -5.32 -17.43 8.49
CA ASN A 60 -4.94 -18.68 7.86
C ASN A 60 -5.16 -18.59 6.34
N GLY A 61 -4.11 -18.85 5.59
CA GLY A 61 -4.13 -18.84 4.14
C GLY A 61 -2.94 -19.58 3.57
N LYS A 62 -2.88 -19.63 2.24
CA LYS A 62 -1.78 -20.23 1.50
C LYS A 62 -1.15 -19.20 0.58
N LEU A 63 0.17 -19.25 0.48
CA LEU A 63 0.93 -18.50 -0.51
C LEU A 63 0.91 -19.30 -1.83
N ILE A 64 0.55 -18.64 -2.92
CA ILE A 64 0.56 -19.19 -4.27
C ILE A 64 1.67 -18.50 -5.05
N SER A 65 2.49 -19.30 -5.74
CA SER A 65 3.58 -18.82 -6.60
C SER A 65 3.25 -19.11 -8.06
N VAL A 66 3.38 -18.10 -8.92
CA VAL A 66 3.06 -18.20 -10.35
C VAL A 66 4.08 -17.44 -11.19
N ASN A 67 4.35 -17.94 -12.40
CA ASN A 67 5.27 -17.29 -13.33
C ASN A 67 4.54 -16.23 -14.16
N VAL A 68 4.93 -14.97 -13.97
CA VAL A 68 4.32 -13.81 -14.63
C VAL A 68 5.38 -12.97 -15.34
N ASN A 69 4.94 -12.05 -16.19
CA ASN A 69 5.79 -11.03 -16.78
C ASN A 69 6.01 -9.89 -15.79
N ASN A 70 7.27 -9.52 -15.60
CA ASN A 70 7.64 -8.34 -14.84
C ASN A 70 7.35 -7.04 -15.65
N PRO A 71 7.63 -5.84 -15.12
CA PRO A 71 7.30 -4.60 -15.82
C PRO A 71 7.92 -4.44 -17.20
N ILE A 72 9.03 -5.14 -17.50
CA ILE A 72 9.75 -5.05 -18.79
C ILE A 72 9.56 -6.31 -19.65
N GLY A 73 8.63 -7.20 -19.28
CA GLY A 73 8.28 -8.39 -20.07
C GLY A 73 9.14 -9.63 -19.82
N ASN A 74 10.04 -9.61 -18.83
CA ASN A 74 10.80 -10.81 -18.45
C ASN A 74 9.96 -11.70 -17.53
N LYS A 75 10.08 -13.02 -17.65
CA LYS A 75 9.42 -13.95 -16.74
C LYS A 75 10.07 -13.94 -15.35
N ILE A 76 9.25 -13.81 -14.32
CA ILE A 76 9.61 -13.88 -12.90
C ILE A 76 8.58 -14.74 -12.16
N THR A 77 8.96 -15.23 -10.99
CA THR A 77 7.99 -15.83 -10.06
C THR A 77 7.45 -14.74 -9.15
N ALA A 78 6.13 -14.58 -9.14
CA ALA A 78 5.41 -13.67 -8.27
C ALA A 78 4.55 -14.47 -7.29
N ASN A 79 4.28 -13.88 -6.13
CA ASN A 79 3.48 -14.50 -5.09
C ASN A 79 2.19 -13.71 -4.83
N TYR A 80 1.13 -14.43 -4.45
CA TYR A 80 -0.08 -13.86 -3.89
C TYR A 80 -0.66 -14.82 -2.85
N ALA A 81 -1.67 -14.40 -2.09
CA ALA A 81 -2.29 -15.26 -1.08
C ALA A 81 -3.71 -15.68 -1.47
N ILE A 82 -4.10 -16.86 -1.02
CA ILE A 82 -5.49 -17.30 -0.98
C ILE A 82 -5.86 -17.53 0.49
N ILE A 83 -6.94 -16.89 0.92
CA ILE A 83 -7.46 -16.89 2.29
C ILE A 83 -8.96 -17.28 2.30
N ASP A 84 -9.58 -17.25 3.48
CA ASP A 84 -11.02 -17.47 3.67
C ASP A 84 -11.51 -18.81 3.10
N ASN A 85 -10.82 -19.91 3.43
CA ASN A 85 -11.12 -21.24 2.91
C ASN A 85 -11.17 -21.29 1.38
N ASP A 86 -10.15 -20.73 0.74
CA ASP A 86 -9.98 -20.71 -0.71
C ASP A 86 -10.99 -19.87 -1.49
N THR A 87 -11.62 -18.89 -0.85
CA THR A 87 -12.64 -18.03 -1.49
C THR A 87 -12.19 -16.61 -1.79
N THR A 88 -11.10 -16.14 -1.18
CA THR A 88 -10.57 -14.78 -1.40
C THR A 88 -9.10 -14.84 -1.82
N ALA A 89 -8.77 -14.28 -2.98
CA ALA A 89 -7.38 -14.00 -3.33
C ALA A 89 -6.97 -12.60 -2.87
N VAL A 90 -5.73 -12.47 -2.41
CA VAL A 90 -5.10 -11.22 -2.00
C VAL A 90 -3.84 -11.05 -2.84
N ILE A 91 -3.85 -10.04 -3.71
CA ILE A 91 -2.81 -9.75 -4.68
C ILE A 91 -2.12 -8.44 -4.30
N GLU A 92 -0.79 -8.46 -4.25
CA GLU A 92 0.04 -7.27 -4.17
C GLU A 92 0.67 -7.02 -5.54
N ILE A 93 0.35 -5.89 -6.19
CA ILE A 93 0.82 -5.67 -7.56
C ILE A 93 2.34 -5.54 -7.66
N ALA A 94 3.02 -5.16 -6.57
CA ALA A 94 4.47 -4.99 -6.55
C ALA A 94 5.20 -6.30 -6.89
N GLN A 95 4.58 -7.45 -6.63
CA GLN A 95 5.11 -8.78 -6.98
C GLN A 95 5.20 -9.01 -8.50
N ALA A 96 4.39 -8.33 -9.30
CA ALA A 96 4.40 -8.45 -10.76
C ALA A 96 4.87 -7.19 -11.49
N CYS A 97 4.49 -6.00 -11.00
CA CYS A 97 4.82 -4.74 -11.64
C CYS A 97 5.49 -3.72 -10.69
N GLY A 98 6.17 -4.20 -9.64
CA GLY A 98 6.82 -3.36 -8.63
C GLY A 98 8.09 -2.66 -9.09
N LEU A 99 8.38 -1.53 -8.44
CA LEU A 99 9.56 -0.69 -8.67
C LEU A 99 10.87 -1.41 -8.29
N GLU A 100 10.82 -2.28 -7.29
CA GLU A 100 11.95 -3.06 -6.79
C GLU A 100 12.37 -4.19 -7.73
N LEU A 101 11.47 -4.62 -8.63
CA LEU A 101 11.78 -5.60 -9.68
C LEU A 101 12.73 -5.02 -10.74
N LEU A 102 12.97 -3.71 -10.73
CA LEU A 102 13.79 -3.00 -11.69
C LEU A 102 14.95 -2.29 -11.00
N GLN A 103 16.15 -2.53 -11.55
CA GLN A 103 17.30 -1.68 -11.30
C GLN A 103 17.00 -0.23 -11.73
N PRO A 104 17.53 0.79 -11.02
CA PRO A 104 17.22 2.19 -11.30
C PRO A 104 17.35 2.59 -12.78
N GLU A 105 18.35 2.06 -13.48
CA GLU A 105 18.65 2.38 -14.89
C GLU A 105 17.64 1.77 -15.87
N LYS A 106 16.89 0.74 -15.44
CA LYS A 106 15.86 0.07 -16.23
C LYS A 106 14.46 0.65 -16.02
N ARG A 107 14.32 1.63 -15.11
CA ARG A 107 13.03 2.25 -14.80
C ARG A 107 12.66 3.24 -15.90
N ASN A 108 11.75 2.83 -16.77
CA ASN A 108 11.23 3.68 -17.84
C ASN A 108 9.70 3.53 -17.96
N PRO A 109 8.91 4.44 -17.36
CA PRO A 109 7.46 4.31 -17.28
C PRO A 109 6.74 4.48 -18.63
N LEU A 110 7.45 4.88 -19.69
CA LEU A 110 6.92 4.87 -21.05
C LEU A 110 6.63 3.45 -21.54
N PHE A 111 7.44 2.48 -21.12
CA PHE A 111 7.45 1.12 -21.67
C PHE A 111 7.08 0.05 -20.65
N THR A 112 7.10 0.37 -19.36
CA THR A 112 6.75 -0.62 -18.34
C THR A 112 5.26 -0.97 -18.37
N THR A 113 4.95 -2.24 -18.09
CA THR A 113 3.60 -2.78 -18.24
C THR A 113 3.06 -3.46 -16.99
N THR A 114 1.74 -3.39 -16.83
CA THR A 114 0.97 -4.10 -15.80
C THR A 114 0.53 -5.51 -16.23
N TYR A 115 1.02 -6.03 -17.35
CA TYR A 115 0.61 -7.35 -17.89
C TYR A 115 0.67 -8.48 -16.87
N GLY A 116 1.74 -8.56 -16.07
CA GLY A 116 1.88 -9.58 -15.03
C GLY A 116 0.81 -9.51 -13.94
N VAL A 117 0.21 -8.34 -13.68
CA VAL A 117 -0.91 -8.23 -12.74
C VAL A 117 -2.15 -8.94 -13.30
N GLY A 118 -2.39 -8.83 -14.60
CA GLY A 118 -3.48 -9.58 -15.24
C GLY A 118 -3.22 -11.09 -15.23
N GLU A 119 -1.96 -11.52 -15.33
CA GLU A 119 -1.59 -12.93 -15.13
C GLU A 119 -1.85 -13.40 -13.69
N LEU A 120 -1.53 -12.59 -12.66
CA LEU A 120 -1.89 -12.89 -11.27
C LEU A 120 -3.40 -13.01 -11.07
N ILE A 121 -4.18 -12.09 -11.62
CA ILE A 121 -5.65 -12.14 -11.54
C ILE A 121 -6.18 -13.39 -12.23
N LYS A 122 -5.66 -13.73 -13.41
CA LYS A 122 -6.07 -14.92 -14.15
C LYS A 122 -5.79 -16.21 -13.37
N ASP A 123 -4.59 -16.32 -12.79
CA ASP A 123 -4.23 -17.46 -11.93
C ASP A 123 -5.15 -17.56 -10.71
N ALA A 124 -5.42 -16.44 -10.03
CA ALA A 124 -6.36 -16.40 -8.92
C ALA A 124 -7.79 -16.87 -9.34
N LEU A 125 -8.25 -16.49 -10.53
CA LEU A 125 -9.53 -16.96 -11.08
C LEU A 125 -9.51 -18.47 -11.38
N ASP A 126 -8.36 -19.06 -11.72
CA ASP A 126 -8.20 -20.51 -11.93
C ASP A 126 -8.34 -21.30 -10.62
N HIS A 127 -8.15 -20.64 -9.47
CA HIS A 127 -8.46 -21.18 -8.14
C HIS A 127 -9.94 -21.04 -7.72
N HIS A 128 -10.83 -20.57 -8.61
CA HIS A 128 -12.27 -20.45 -8.36
C HIS A 128 -12.63 -19.58 -7.13
N VAL A 129 -11.79 -18.59 -6.83
CA VAL A 129 -12.09 -17.61 -5.78
C VAL A 129 -13.35 -16.82 -6.13
N LYS A 130 -14.02 -16.27 -5.12
CA LYS A 130 -15.22 -15.41 -5.25
C LYS A 130 -14.91 -13.94 -5.07
N LYS A 131 -13.77 -13.64 -4.45
CA LYS A 131 -13.29 -12.30 -4.16
C LYS A 131 -11.82 -12.17 -4.49
N ILE A 132 -11.43 -11.02 -5.03
CA ILE A 132 -10.03 -10.64 -5.23
C ILE A 132 -9.83 -9.27 -4.56
N ILE A 133 -8.86 -9.18 -3.67
CA ILE A 133 -8.40 -7.94 -3.04
C ILE A 133 -7.05 -7.60 -3.65
N ILE A 134 -6.92 -6.41 -4.25
CA ILE A 134 -5.69 -5.97 -4.91
C ILE A 134 -5.12 -4.73 -4.23
N GLY A 135 -3.91 -4.83 -3.70
CA GLY A 135 -3.13 -3.71 -3.19
C GLY A 135 -2.34 -3.02 -4.31
N LEU A 136 -2.45 -1.68 -4.41
CA LEU A 136 -1.87 -0.88 -5.51
C LEU A 136 -0.53 -0.18 -5.21
N GLY A 137 0.15 -0.48 -4.10
CA GLY A 137 1.41 0.21 -3.79
C GLY A 137 2.61 -0.29 -4.61
N GLY A 138 3.64 0.56 -4.70
CA GLY A 138 4.96 0.15 -5.19
C GLY A 138 5.12 -0.02 -6.71
N SER A 139 4.18 0.41 -7.55
CA SER A 139 4.24 0.17 -9.02
C SER A 139 5.42 0.86 -9.73
N ALA A 140 6.01 0.19 -10.74
CA ALA A 140 6.96 0.73 -11.72
C ALA A 140 6.30 1.28 -13.00
N THR A 141 4.98 1.21 -13.10
CA THR A 141 4.22 1.35 -14.36
C THR A 141 3.47 2.66 -14.46
N ASN A 142 3.19 3.09 -15.69
CA ASN A 142 2.31 4.23 -15.99
C ASN A 142 1.47 3.98 -17.25
N ASP A 143 0.94 2.76 -17.37
CA ASP A 143 0.24 2.27 -18.55
C ASP A 143 -1.29 2.25 -18.42
N GLY A 144 -1.86 2.93 -17.42
CA GLY A 144 -3.32 3.00 -17.26
C GLY A 144 -4.01 1.67 -16.95
N GLY A 145 -3.24 0.63 -16.57
CA GLY A 145 -3.75 -0.73 -16.42
C GLY A 145 -4.01 -1.44 -17.75
N ALA A 146 -3.56 -0.89 -18.88
CA ALA A 146 -3.79 -1.48 -20.20
C ALA A 146 -3.15 -2.86 -20.33
N GLY A 147 -1.91 -3.04 -19.85
CA GLY A 147 -1.25 -4.34 -19.86
C GLY A 147 -2.04 -5.40 -19.09
N MET A 148 -2.51 -5.08 -17.88
CA MET A 148 -3.37 -5.95 -17.08
C MET A 148 -4.64 -6.35 -17.85
N LEU A 149 -5.33 -5.39 -18.45
CA LEU A 149 -6.55 -5.66 -19.23
C LEU A 149 -6.26 -6.52 -20.46
N GLN A 150 -5.15 -6.30 -21.15
CA GLN A 150 -4.71 -7.12 -22.28
C GLN A 150 -4.45 -8.58 -21.87
N ALA A 151 -3.79 -8.82 -20.73
CA ALA A 151 -3.59 -10.16 -20.19
C ALA A 151 -4.90 -10.88 -19.82
N LEU A 152 -5.92 -10.10 -19.46
CA LEU A 152 -7.28 -10.58 -19.15
C LEU A 152 -8.18 -10.72 -20.39
N GLY A 153 -7.69 -10.40 -21.58
CA GLY A 153 -8.38 -10.63 -22.86
C GLY A 153 -8.89 -9.38 -23.58
N ALA A 154 -8.75 -8.18 -23.00
CA ALA A 154 -9.11 -6.94 -23.69
C ALA A 154 -8.20 -6.68 -24.90
N LYS A 155 -8.75 -6.06 -25.96
CA LYS A 155 -7.97 -5.64 -27.12
C LYS A 155 -7.90 -4.12 -27.19
N PHE A 156 -6.69 -3.63 -27.34
CA PHE A 156 -6.35 -2.22 -27.50
C PHE A 156 -5.77 -2.06 -28.89
N CYS A 157 -6.43 -1.30 -29.77
CA CYS A 157 -6.07 -1.21 -31.18
C CYS A 157 -5.77 0.22 -31.63
N ASP A 158 -4.83 0.35 -32.58
CA ASP A 158 -4.56 1.60 -33.29
C ASP A 158 -5.55 1.85 -34.44
N SER A 159 -5.32 2.91 -35.22
CA SER A 159 -6.15 3.28 -36.38
C SER A 159 -6.18 2.24 -37.50
N PHE A 160 -5.21 1.33 -37.53
CA PHE A 160 -5.11 0.27 -38.54
C PHE A 160 -5.68 -1.07 -38.03
N GLY A 161 -6.20 -1.10 -36.81
CA GLY A 161 -6.71 -2.31 -36.16
C GLY A 161 -5.62 -3.20 -35.56
N ASN A 162 -4.37 -2.76 -35.54
CA ASN A 162 -3.27 -3.53 -34.96
C ASN A 162 -3.32 -3.46 -33.43
N THR A 163 -3.01 -4.56 -32.76
CA THR A 163 -2.91 -4.57 -31.28
C THR A 163 -1.75 -3.68 -30.83
N LEU A 164 -2.02 -2.81 -29.86
CA LEU A 164 -1.02 -1.97 -29.25
C LEU A 164 0.01 -2.78 -28.47
N GLN A 165 1.26 -2.35 -28.56
CA GLN A 165 2.33 -2.83 -27.70
C GLN A 165 2.11 -2.39 -26.25
N HIS A 166 2.74 -3.11 -25.33
CA HIS A 166 2.69 -2.79 -23.90
C HIS A 166 3.46 -1.50 -23.58
N GLY A 167 2.99 -0.76 -22.57
CA GLY A 167 3.63 0.46 -22.08
C GLY A 167 2.77 1.72 -22.29
N GLY A 168 2.89 2.66 -21.36
CA GLY A 168 2.05 3.87 -21.33
C GLY A 168 2.16 4.75 -22.57
N ILE A 169 3.31 4.80 -23.23
CA ILE A 169 3.49 5.65 -24.42
C ILE A 169 2.61 5.21 -25.60
N HIS A 170 2.32 3.92 -25.70
CA HIS A 170 1.54 3.38 -26.82
C HIS A 170 0.06 3.77 -26.74
N LEU A 171 -0.44 4.15 -25.56
CA LEU A 171 -1.79 4.66 -25.38
C LEU A 171 -2.05 5.95 -26.16
N ALA A 172 -1.03 6.72 -26.53
CA ALA A 172 -1.17 7.87 -27.42
C ALA A 172 -1.69 7.50 -28.83
N LYS A 173 -1.48 6.25 -29.26
CA LYS A 173 -1.92 5.73 -30.57
C LYS A 173 -3.26 4.98 -30.50
N LEU A 174 -3.82 4.81 -29.31
CA LEU A 174 -5.06 4.09 -29.11
C LEU A 174 -6.23 4.75 -29.86
N LYS A 175 -7.01 3.93 -30.58
CA LYS A 175 -8.22 4.35 -31.30
C LYS A 175 -9.44 3.51 -30.98
N HIS A 176 -9.26 2.28 -30.52
CA HIS A 176 -10.37 1.39 -30.20
C HIS A 176 -10.02 0.49 -29.03
N ILE A 177 -10.97 0.30 -28.12
CA ILE A 177 -10.91 -0.71 -27.05
C ILE A 177 -12.07 -1.69 -27.24
N ASP A 178 -11.78 -2.98 -27.18
CA ASP A 178 -12.76 -4.07 -27.12
C ASP A 178 -12.58 -4.84 -25.82
N LEU A 179 -13.62 -4.83 -24.98
CA LEU A 179 -13.68 -5.55 -23.71
C LEU A 179 -14.49 -6.84 -23.80
N SER A 180 -15.05 -7.19 -24.97
CA SER A 180 -15.95 -8.35 -25.13
C SER A 180 -15.27 -9.70 -24.88
N GLN A 181 -13.94 -9.75 -25.00
CA GLN A 181 -13.12 -10.95 -24.80
C GLN A 181 -12.45 -10.99 -23.42
N LEU A 182 -12.83 -10.10 -22.50
CA LEU A 182 -12.40 -10.21 -21.12
C LEU A 182 -12.80 -11.57 -20.53
N ASP A 183 -11.97 -12.09 -19.63
CA ASP A 183 -12.26 -13.31 -18.90
C ASP A 183 -13.64 -13.23 -18.23
N SER A 184 -14.57 -14.06 -18.71
CA SER A 184 -15.98 -14.02 -18.30
C SER A 184 -16.20 -14.18 -16.79
N ARG A 185 -15.24 -14.79 -16.06
CA ARG A 185 -15.32 -14.98 -14.61
C ARG A 185 -15.28 -13.66 -13.84
N LEU A 186 -14.67 -12.62 -14.41
CA LEU A 186 -14.61 -11.27 -13.83
C LEU A 186 -16.00 -10.67 -13.61
N ALA A 187 -17.01 -11.05 -14.39
CA ALA A 187 -18.37 -10.54 -14.20
C ALA A 187 -19.01 -11.02 -12.88
N SER A 188 -18.52 -12.12 -12.31
CA SER A 188 -19.05 -12.75 -11.10
C SER A 188 -18.20 -12.53 -9.84
N ILE A 189 -16.99 -11.97 -9.99
CA ILE A 189 -16.03 -11.80 -8.90
C ILE A 189 -16.29 -10.48 -8.16
N GLU A 190 -16.16 -10.51 -6.82
CA GLU A 190 -16.03 -9.27 -6.06
C GLU A 190 -14.58 -8.77 -6.15
N LEU A 191 -14.36 -7.71 -6.93
CA LEU A 191 -13.03 -7.10 -7.08
C LEU A 191 -12.91 -5.87 -6.19
N ILE A 192 -12.05 -5.96 -5.17
CA ILE A 192 -11.76 -4.88 -4.22
C ILE A 192 -10.35 -4.34 -4.47
N ILE A 193 -10.25 -3.01 -4.54
CA ILE A 193 -9.01 -2.29 -4.75
C ILE A 193 -8.64 -1.62 -3.42
N ALA A 194 -7.59 -2.09 -2.77
CA ALA A 194 -7.03 -1.47 -1.58
C ALA A 194 -6.17 -0.26 -2.00
N CYS A 195 -6.70 0.95 -1.78
CA CYS A 195 -6.08 2.19 -2.23
C CYS A 195 -6.40 3.34 -1.27
N ASP A 196 -5.37 3.90 -0.65
CA ASP A 196 -5.49 5.04 0.27
C ASP A 196 -5.11 6.39 -0.38
N VAL A 197 -4.84 6.41 -1.69
CA VAL A 197 -4.65 7.64 -2.46
C VAL A 197 -5.91 8.02 -3.24
N ASN A 198 -6.25 9.31 -3.25
CA ASN A 198 -7.43 9.83 -3.94
C ASN A 198 -7.10 10.45 -5.31
N ASN A 199 -5.84 10.38 -5.74
CA ASN A 199 -5.38 10.97 -6.99
C ASN A 199 -6.21 10.47 -8.19
N PRO A 200 -6.78 11.37 -9.02
CA PRO A 200 -7.46 10.99 -10.27
C PRO A 200 -6.45 10.50 -11.31
N LEU A 201 -6.93 10.02 -12.45
CA LEU A 201 -6.07 9.53 -13.53
C LEU A 201 -5.27 10.68 -14.15
N LEU A 202 -5.91 11.83 -14.36
CA LEU A 202 -5.40 12.96 -15.15
C LEU A 202 -5.25 14.24 -14.31
N GLY A 203 -4.55 15.21 -14.86
CA GLY A 203 -4.41 16.55 -14.30
C GLY A 203 -3.21 16.70 -13.36
N THR A 204 -3.09 17.86 -12.71
CA THR A 204 -1.92 18.21 -11.88
C THR A 204 -1.75 17.31 -10.66
N SER A 205 -2.85 16.76 -10.15
CA SER A 205 -2.88 15.73 -9.11
C SER A 205 -2.97 14.31 -9.68
N GLY A 206 -2.84 14.15 -10.99
CA GLY A 206 -3.00 12.90 -11.73
C GLY A 206 -1.83 11.93 -11.61
N ALA A 207 -1.99 10.74 -12.20
CA ALA A 207 -1.03 9.65 -12.10
C ALA A 207 0.38 10.05 -12.57
N SER A 208 0.47 10.65 -13.76
CA SER A 208 1.74 10.99 -14.40
C SER A 208 2.46 12.11 -13.66
N HIS A 209 1.74 13.17 -13.30
CA HIS A 209 2.32 14.35 -12.65
C HIS A 209 2.81 14.07 -11.23
N VAL A 210 2.12 13.22 -10.47
CA VAL A 210 2.44 12.98 -9.06
C VAL A 210 3.43 11.83 -8.87
N PHE A 211 3.29 10.75 -9.65
CA PHE A 211 3.99 9.49 -9.36
C PHE A 211 4.97 9.03 -10.43
N ALA A 212 5.02 9.63 -11.63
CA ALA A 212 5.89 9.10 -12.68
C ALA A 212 7.39 9.36 -12.41
N GLN A 213 7.74 10.47 -11.75
CA GLN A 213 9.14 10.82 -11.48
C GLN A 213 9.85 9.75 -10.64
N GLN A 214 9.23 9.29 -9.55
CA GLN A 214 9.78 8.19 -8.73
C GLN A 214 9.89 6.86 -9.49
N LYS A 215 9.17 6.72 -10.62
CA LYS A 215 9.21 5.55 -11.52
C LYS A 215 10.24 5.71 -12.65
N GLY A 216 11.04 6.77 -12.64
CA GLY A 216 12.08 7.03 -13.64
C GLY A 216 11.67 7.98 -14.78
N ALA A 217 10.50 8.62 -14.72
CA ALA A 217 10.13 9.61 -15.74
C ALA A 217 10.99 10.89 -15.61
N THR A 218 11.50 11.36 -16.74
CA THR A 218 12.07 12.72 -16.84
C THR A 218 10.97 13.76 -16.98
N THR A 219 11.34 15.04 -16.86
CA THR A 219 10.44 16.18 -17.07
C THR A 219 9.79 16.19 -18.46
N GLU A 220 10.45 15.64 -19.46
CA GLU A 220 9.97 15.54 -20.84
C GLU A 220 9.02 14.35 -21.03
N MET A 221 9.18 13.28 -20.24
CA MET A 221 8.34 12.09 -20.31
C MET A 221 6.95 12.32 -19.69
N ILE A 222 6.85 13.15 -18.65
CA ILE A 222 5.59 13.37 -17.92
C ILE A 222 4.47 13.89 -18.84
N PRO A 223 4.67 14.92 -19.68
CA PRO A 223 3.64 15.38 -20.62
C PRO A 223 3.23 14.33 -21.66
N LEU A 224 4.17 13.47 -22.08
CA LEU A 224 3.87 12.38 -23.03
C LEU A 224 2.96 11.33 -22.39
N LEU A 225 3.27 10.93 -21.16
CA LEU A 225 2.45 9.99 -20.38
C LEU A 225 1.06 10.57 -20.08
N GLU A 226 1.00 11.84 -19.68
CA GLU A 226 -0.26 12.55 -19.44
C GLU A 226 -1.12 12.58 -20.71
N SER A 227 -0.56 12.96 -21.86
CA SER A 227 -1.30 12.99 -23.13
C SER A 227 -1.76 11.59 -23.56
N ALA A 228 -0.95 10.56 -23.34
CA ALA A 228 -1.31 9.18 -23.63
C ALA A 228 -2.47 8.69 -22.74
N LEU A 229 -2.46 9.03 -21.44
CA LEU A 229 -3.57 8.73 -20.53
C LEU A 229 -4.83 9.55 -20.85
N GLN A 230 -4.69 10.80 -21.32
CA GLN A 230 -5.81 11.62 -21.79
C GLN A 230 -6.51 10.96 -22.98
N ASN A 231 -5.73 10.51 -23.98
CA ASN A 231 -6.28 9.76 -25.11
C ASN A 231 -6.95 8.47 -24.64
N TYR A 232 -6.31 7.72 -23.74
CA TYR A 232 -6.89 6.51 -23.16
C TYR A 232 -8.24 6.77 -22.49
N ALA A 233 -8.33 7.76 -21.60
CA ALA A 233 -9.56 8.11 -20.92
C ALA A 233 -10.68 8.52 -21.89
N GLN A 234 -10.34 9.26 -22.96
CA GLN A 234 -11.30 9.67 -23.98
C GLN A 234 -11.83 8.46 -24.76
N ILE A 235 -10.95 7.57 -25.25
CA ILE A 235 -11.37 6.35 -25.97
C ILE A 235 -12.20 5.44 -25.08
N VAL A 236 -11.84 5.29 -23.81
CA VAL A 236 -12.65 4.54 -22.84
C VAL A 236 -14.05 5.13 -22.68
N LEU A 237 -14.15 6.46 -22.57
CA LEU A 237 -15.44 7.15 -22.46
C LEU A 237 -16.29 6.92 -23.72
N ASP A 238 -15.68 6.99 -24.90
CA ASP A 238 -16.40 6.86 -26.18
C ASP A 238 -16.86 5.42 -26.44
N ASN A 239 -15.98 4.43 -26.23
CA ASN A 239 -16.25 3.02 -26.51
C ASN A 239 -17.02 2.32 -25.40
N CYS A 240 -16.70 2.59 -24.13
CA CYS A 240 -17.24 1.85 -22.98
C CYS A 240 -18.28 2.65 -22.18
N ARG A 241 -18.43 3.96 -22.44
CA ARG A 241 -19.34 4.87 -21.70
C ARG A 241 -19.04 4.96 -20.20
N ILE A 242 -17.79 4.69 -19.81
CA ILE A 242 -17.32 4.79 -18.42
C ILE A 242 -16.33 5.95 -18.33
N ASN A 243 -16.56 6.88 -17.40
CA ASN A 243 -15.61 7.94 -17.13
C ASN A 243 -14.61 7.49 -16.04
N ILE A 244 -13.34 7.33 -16.45
CA ILE A 244 -12.22 6.96 -15.58
C ILE A 244 -11.27 8.12 -15.25
N SER A 245 -11.45 9.29 -15.85
CA SER A 245 -10.48 10.39 -15.75
C SER A 245 -10.42 11.03 -14.37
N ASP A 246 -11.58 11.23 -13.74
CA ASP A 246 -11.73 12.02 -12.50
C ASP A 246 -12.30 11.20 -11.32
N LYS A 247 -12.10 9.88 -11.34
CA LYS A 247 -12.52 9.02 -10.23
C LYS A 247 -11.42 9.03 -9.16
N ALA A 248 -11.81 9.27 -7.90
CA ALA A 248 -10.87 9.20 -6.79
C ALA A 248 -10.16 7.83 -6.77
N GLY A 249 -8.82 7.86 -6.75
CA GLY A 249 -7.97 6.67 -6.78
C GLY A 249 -7.78 6.04 -8.16
N SER A 250 -8.35 6.58 -9.23
CA SER A 250 -8.13 6.05 -10.58
C SER A 250 -6.70 6.26 -11.09
N GLY A 251 -5.97 7.24 -10.54
CA GLY A 251 -4.55 7.47 -10.84
C GLY A 251 -3.59 6.56 -10.07
N ALA A 252 -4.09 5.78 -9.11
CA ALA A 252 -3.26 4.87 -8.32
C ALA A 252 -2.49 3.89 -9.23
N ALA A 253 -1.25 3.59 -8.84
CA ALA A 253 -0.36 2.71 -9.58
C ALA A 253 -0.19 3.06 -11.08
N GLY A 254 -0.11 4.36 -11.41
CA GLY A 254 0.11 4.78 -12.80
C GLY A 254 -1.12 4.61 -13.69
N GLY A 255 -2.30 4.73 -13.08
CA GLY A 255 -3.59 4.52 -13.75
C GLY A 255 -4.09 3.08 -13.75
N LEU A 256 -3.39 2.14 -13.10
CA LEU A 256 -3.92 0.78 -12.92
C LEU A 256 -5.25 0.78 -12.14
N GLY A 257 -5.44 1.72 -11.20
CA GLY A 257 -6.73 1.95 -10.55
C GLY A 257 -7.85 2.18 -11.56
N ALA A 258 -7.63 3.01 -12.59
CA ALA A 258 -8.58 3.22 -13.67
C ALA A 258 -8.89 1.94 -14.46
N GLY A 259 -7.86 1.13 -14.77
CA GLY A 259 -8.03 -0.16 -15.43
C GLY A 259 -8.89 -1.14 -14.61
N LEU A 260 -8.67 -1.21 -13.29
CA LEU A 260 -9.46 -2.05 -12.39
C LEU A 260 -10.91 -1.55 -12.25
N LEU A 261 -11.13 -0.23 -12.22
CA LEU A 261 -12.48 0.35 -12.24
C LEU A 261 -13.26 -0.04 -13.51
N LEU A 262 -12.58 -0.18 -14.66
CA LEU A 262 -13.23 -0.61 -15.91
C LEU A 262 -13.78 -2.03 -15.87
N ILE A 263 -13.18 -2.89 -15.05
CA ILE A 263 -13.64 -4.26 -14.81
C ILE A 263 -14.41 -4.37 -13.49
N ASN A 264 -15.13 -3.30 -13.14
CA ASN A 264 -16.05 -3.23 -11.99
C ASN A 264 -15.37 -3.40 -10.61
N GLY A 265 -14.08 -3.08 -10.53
CA GLY A 265 -13.35 -2.99 -9.27
C GLY A 265 -13.91 -1.88 -8.38
N LYS A 266 -13.92 -2.10 -7.07
CA LYS A 266 -14.40 -1.15 -6.07
C LYS A 266 -13.26 -0.70 -5.19
N ILE A 267 -13.00 0.60 -5.20
CA ILE A 267 -12.00 1.21 -4.32
C ILE A 267 -12.52 1.20 -2.89
N GLN A 268 -11.69 0.70 -1.99
CA GLN A 268 -11.89 0.71 -0.55
C GLN A 268 -10.57 1.11 0.11
N SER A 269 -10.66 1.66 1.32
CA SER A 269 -9.46 2.03 2.07
C SER A 269 -8.65 0.78 2.40
N GLY A 270 -7.35 0.84 2.10
CA GLY A 270 -6.41 -0.23 2.36
C GLY A 270 -6.33 -0.53 3.86
N ILE A 271 -6.16 0.50 4.69
CA ILE A 271 -6.14 0.32 6.14
C ILE A 271 -7.45 -0.27 6.69
N GLU A 272 -8.62 0.06 6.15
CA GLU A 272 -9.88 -0.53 6.61
C GLU A 272 -9.96 -2.03 6.29
N ILE A 273 -9.52 -2.43 5.09
CA ILE A 273 -9.44 -3.84 4.69
C ILE A 273 -8.52 -4.60 5.63
N VAL A 274 -7.31 -4.07 5.86
CA VAL A 274 -6.30 -4.69 6.73
C VAL A 274 -6.82 -4.76 8.16
N ALA A 275 -7.41 -3.68 8.67
CA ALA A 275 -7.96 -3.64 10.02
C ALA A 275 -9.02 -4.72 10.24
N LYS A 276 -9.87 -4.96 9.23
CA LYS A 276 -10.90 -6.00 9.26
C LYS A 276 -10.30 -7.40 9.19
N LEU A 277 -9.46 -7.68 8.19
CA LEU A 277 -8.86 -9.00 7.98
C LEU A 277 -7.96 -9.40 9.15
N CYS A 278 -7.15 -8.48 9.64
CA CYS A 278 -6.19 -8.74 10.71
C CYS A 278 -6.77 -8.62 12.13
N GLN A 279 -8.08 -8.40 12.25
CA GLN A 279 -8.78 -8.22 13.54
C GLN A 279 -8.12 -7.15 14.42
N LEU A 280 -7.71 -6.04 13.80
CA LEU A 280 -6.94 -4.99 14.44
C LEU A 280 -7.72 -4.38 15.62
N GLU A 281 -9.03 -4.17 15.45
CA GLU A 281 -9.89 -3.62 16.50
C GLU A 281 -9.89 -4.52 17.75
N GLN A 282 -10.00 -5.84 17.58
CA GLN A 282 -9.98 -6.81 18.68
C GLN A 282 -8.61 -6.80 19.39
N LYS A 283 -7.52 -6.73 18.62
CA LYS A 283 -6.16 -6.62 19.17
C LYS A 283 -5.95 -5.32 19.95
N ILE A 284 -6.53 -4.21 19.49
CA ILE A 284 -6.53 -2.92 20.22
C ILE A 284 -7.33 -3.05 21.52
N ILE A 285 -8.51 -3.66 21.51
CA ILE A 285 -9.33 -3.88 22.72
C ILE A 285 -8.57 -4.70 23.76
N ALA A 286 -7.84 -5.74 23.33
CA ALA A 286 -7.06 -6.60 24.20
C ALA A 286 -5.78 -5.95 24.77
N SER A 287 -5.26 -4.88 24.15
CA SER A 287 -4.02 -4.24 24.58
C SER A 287 -4.23 -3.22 25.71
N ASN A 288 -3.17 -2.92 26.46
CA ASN A 288 -3.13 -1.80 27.39
C ASN A 288 -2.51 -0.55 26.76
N LEU A 289 -1.66 -0.74 25.75
CA LEU A 289 -0.91 0.30 25.06
C LEU A 289 -0.71 -0.14 23.61
N VAL A 290 -0.89 0.81 22.69
CA VAL A 290 -0.65 0.61 21.27
C VAL A 290 0.51 1.48 20.84
N PHE A 291 1.45 0.90 20.11
CA PHE A 291 2.45 1.65 19.38
C PHE A 291 2.26 1.45 17.88
N SER A 292 2.49 2.50 17.12
CA SER A 292 2.57 2.45 15.67
C SER A 292 3.70 3.37 15.20
N GLY A 293 3.89 3.45 13.88
CA GLY A 293 4.86 4.34 13.29
C GLY A 293 4.82 4.31 11.78
N GLU A 294 5.35 5.36 11.18
CA GLU A 294 5.54 5.47 9.73
C GLU A 294 6.75 6.36 9.44
N GLY A 295 7.34 6.25 8.24
CA GLY A 295 8.57 7.00 7.92
C GLY A 295 8.42 8.53 8.01
N SER A 296 7.26 9.07 7.71
CA SER A 296 7.01 10.52 7.70
C SER A 296 5.58 10.84 8.09
N ILE A 297 5.42 11.61 9.17
CA ILE A 297 4.13 12.14 9.60
C ILE A 297 4.03 13.61 9.18
N ASP A 298 2.97 13.92 8.44
CA ASP A 298 2.66 15.25 7.91
C ASP A 298 1.16 15.56 8.00
N GLU A 299 0.73 16.75 7.57
CA GLU A 299 -0.69 17.11 7.56
C GLU A 299 -1.54 16.21 6.64
N GLN A 300 -0.95 15.59 5.61
CA GLN A 300 -1.67 14.65 4.73
C GLN A 300 -1.97 13.32 5.44
N THR A 301 -1.19 12.96 6.46
CA THR A 301 -1.40 11.78 7.31
C THR A 301 -2.75 11.82 8.01
N THR A 302 -3.28 13.02 8.25
CA THR A 302 -4.61 13.22 8.83
C THR A 302 -5.77 12.92 7.87
N HIS A 303 -5.52 12.81 6.57
CA HIS A 303 -6.55 12.73 5.53
C HIS A 303 -6.82 11.31 4.98
N GLY A 304 -6.18 10.27 5.53
CA GLY A 304 -6.49 8.88 5.16
C GLY A 304 -5.27 7.98 5.07
N LYS A 305 -4.53 7.80 6.18
CA LYS A 305 -3.39 6.87 6.25
C LYS A 305 -3.55 5.87 7.39
N THR A 306 -2.73 4.81 7.35
CA THR A 306 -2.52 3.77 8.37
C THR A 306 -2.68 4.29 9.80
N ILE A 307 -1.96 5.36 10.17
CA ILE A 307 -1.98 5.95 11.51
C ILE A 307 -3.36 6.50 11.91
N SER A 308 -4.05 7.18 10.99
CA SER A 308 -5.37 7.77 11.27
C SER A 308 -6.42 6.69 11.55
N GLY A 309 -6.40 5.58 10.79
CA GLY A 309 -7.28 4.44 11.05
C GLY A 309 -7.05 3.81 12.43
N ILE A 310 -5.78 3.59 12.80
CA ILE A 310 -5.41 3.08 14.13
C ILE A 310 -5.84 4.05 15.23
N ALA A 311 -5.60 5.36 15.03
CA ALA A 311 -5.94 6.40 16.00
C ALA A 311 -7.44 6.45 16.29
N GLN A 312 -8.28 6.36 15.25
CA GLN A 312 -9.73 6.33 15.41
C GLN A 312 -10.21 5.10 16.20
N LEU A 313 -9.66 3.92 15.91
CA LEU A 313 -9.96 2.69 16.66
C LEU A 313 -9.48 2.80 18.13
N CYS A 314 -8.28 3.33 18.35
CA CYS A 314 -7.76 3.56 19.70
C CYS A 314 -8.63 4.56 20.48
N LYS A 315 -9.05 5.66 19.84
CA LYS A 315 -9.96 6.65 20.44
C LYS A 315 -11.31 6.04 20.82
N LYS A 316 -11.90 5.26 19.91
CA LYS A 316 -13.18 4.54 20.14
C LYS A 316 -13.11 3.67 21.39
N HIS A 317 -11.99 2.98 21.60
CA HIS A 317 -11.79 2.05 22.72
C HIS A 317 -11.00 2.62 23.89
N LYS A 318 -10.74 3.94 23.89
CA LYS A 318 -9.98 4.67 24.92
C LYS A 318 -8.62 4.02 25.21
N LYS A 319 -7.94 3.54 24.16
CA LYS A 319 -6.59 2.97 24.25
C LYS A 319 -5.55 4.03 23.94
N PRO A 320 -4.47 4.14 24.74
CA PRO A 320 -3.39 5.07 24.44
C PRO A 320 -2.62 4.59 23.21
N LEU A 321 -2.38 5.51 22.27
CA LEU A 321 -1.63 5.28 21.04
C LEU A 321 -0.39 6.18 21.02
N ILE A 322 0.79 5.59 20.99
CA ILE A 322 2.06 6.31 20.81
C ILE A 322 2.58 6.02 19.40
N VAL A 323 2.90 7.06 18.66
CA VAL A 323 3.41 6.94 17.29
C VAL A 323 4.88 7.37 17.25
N ILE A 324 5.72 6.56 16.61
CA ILE A 324 7.10 6.94 16.26
C ILE A 324 7.22 7.22 14.77
N CYS A 325 8.11 8.12 14.35
CA CYS A 325 8.30 8.40 12.94
C CYS A 325 9.71 8.85 12.60
N GLY A 326 10.14 8.66 11.35
CA GLY A 326 11.42 9.17 10.85
C GLY A 326 11.49 10.70 10.91
N LYS A 327 10.44 11.37 10.42
CA LYS A 327 10.30 12.82 10.49
C LYS A 327 8.86 13.25 10.76
N THR A 328 8.71 14.42 11.37
CA THR A 328 7.44 15.13 11.54
C THR A 328 7.48 16.47 10.83
N SER A 329 6.39 16.86 10.17
CA SER A 329 6.21 18.21 9.63
C SER A 329 4.78 18.73 9.84
N GLY A 330 4.63 20.05 9.85
CA GLY A 330 3.33 20.70 9.96
C GLY A 330 2.67 20.60 11.34
N ASN A 331 1.36 20.86 11.38
CA ASN A 331 0.60 20.89 12.63
C ASN A 331 -0.04 19.52 12.96
N LEU A 332 0.43 18.89 14.03
CA LEU A 332 -0.04 17.57 14.48
C LEU A 332 -1.34 17.60 15.31
N GLN A 333 -1.92 18.78 15.57
CA GLN A 333 -3.10 18.93 16.44
C GLN A 333 -4.28 18.04 16.01
N ARG A 334 -4.48 17.88 14.70
CA ARG A 334 -5.53 17.02 14.15
C ARG A 334 -5.30 15.54 14.47
N LEU A 335 -4.05 15.05 14.48
CA LEU A 335 -3.74 13.67 14.86
C LEU A 335 -4.07 13.41 16.33
N TYR A 336 -3.75 14.35 17.21
CA TYR A 336 -4.11 14.26 18.62
C TYR A 336 -5.63 14.26 18.80
N GLN A 337 -6.35 15.11 18.07
CA GLN A 337 -7.82 15.11 18.04
C GLN A 337 -8.40 13.78 17.53
N ASN A 338 -7.70 13.09 16.63
CA ASN A 338 -8.11 11.80 16.05
C ASN A 338 -7.81 10.59 16.94
N GLY A 339 -7.03 10.74 18.02
CA GLY A 339 -6.80 9.65 18.98
C GLY A 339 -5.34 9.31 19.25
N VAL A 340 -4.40 9.94 18.55
CA VAL A 340 -2.98 9.80 18.88
C VAL A 340 -2.72 10.43 20.26
N SER A 341 -2.03 9.73 21.15
CA SER A 341 -1.70 10.21 22.49
C SER A 341 -0.37 10.96 22.53
N ALA A 342 0.62 10.53 21.73
CA ALA A 342 1.91 11.18 21.59
C ALA A 342 2.58 10.80 20.27
N VAL A 343 3.39 11.70 19.72
CA VAL A 343 4.24 11.46 18.54
C VAL A 343 5.70 11.72 18.91
N PHE A 344 6.60 10.82 18.50
CA PHE A 344 8.04 10.96 18.69
C PHE A 344 8.77 10.81 17.37
N SER A 345 9.62 11.78 17.02
CA SER A 345 10.59 11.61 15.94
C SER A 345 11.73 10.73 16.43
N ILE A 346 12.14 9.74 15.63
CA ILE A 346 13.32 8.90 15.92
C ILE A 346 14.62 9.59 15.52
N SER A 347 14.55 10.64 14.69
CA SER A 347 15.74 11.35 14.23
C SER A 347 16.43 12.06 15.40
N ASN A 348 17.72 11.75 15.60
CA ASN A 348 18.54 12.34 16.64
C ASN A 348 19.52 13.36 16.03
N GLY A 349 19.21 14.65 16.16
CA GLY A 349 20.05 15.74 15.68
C GLY A 349 20.02 15.96 14.16
N PHE A 350 21.00 16.71 13.65
CA PHE A 350 21.17 16.95 12.21
C PHE A 350 21.91 15.77 11.59
N ALA A 351 21.27 15.09 10.64
CA ALA A 351 21.85 14.00 9.87
C ALA A 351 21.48 14.16 8.39
N SER A 352 22.36 13.73 7.50
CA SER A 352 22.00 13.54 6.09
C SER A 352 20.94 12.44 5.96
N LYS A 353 20.21 12.41 4.84
CA LYS A 353 19.21 11.35 4.57
C LYS A 353 19.84 9.95 4.66
N SER A 354 21.05 9.79 4.11
CA SER A 354 21.79 8.53 4.12
C SER A 354 22.13 8.08 5.54
N GLU A 355 22.65 8.99 6.37
CA GLU A 355 22.98 8.69 7.78
C GLU A 355 21.73 8.38 8.61
N ALA A 356 20.63 9.13 8.39
CA ALA A 356 19.37 8.87 9.07
C ALA A 356 18.84 7.47 8.75
N PHE A 357 18.95 7.04 7.48
CA PHE A 357 18.50 5.73 7.03
C PHE A 357 19.38 4.62 7.61
N ALA A 358 20.71 4.76 7.53
CA ALA A 358 21.67 3.79 8.06
C ALA A 358 21.49 3.53 9.56
N ASN A 359 21.14 4.58 10.34
CA ASN A 359 20.98 4.49 11.79
C ASN A 359 19.53 4.26 12.25
N THR A 360 18.61 3.93 11.34
CA THR A 360 17.17 3.86 11.68
C THR A 360 16.87 2.82 12.77
N ALA A 361 17.50 1.64 12.74
CA ALA A 361 17.32 0.62 13.77
C ALA A 361 17.72 1.14 15.17
N ASP A 362 18.94 1.69 15.29
CA ASP A 362 19.46 2.22 16.56
C ASP A 362 18.60 3.38 17.08
N ASN A 363 18.13 4.23 16.17
CA ASN A 363 17.26 5.36 16.49
C ASN A 363 15.88 4.91 17.00
N ILE A 364 15.29 3.87 16.39
CA ILE A 364 14.06 3.24 16.90
C ILE A 364 14.30 2.68 18.29
N GLN A 365 15.38 1.92 18.48
CA GLN A 365 15.75 1.32 19.77
C GLN A 365 15.88 2.38 20.87
N ALA A 366 16.68 3.41 20.64
CA ALA A 366 16.92 4.49 21.59
C ALA A 366 15.63 5.23 21.96
N THR A 367 14.83 5.60 20.95
CA THR A 367 13.55 6.31 21.14
C THR A 367 12.56 5.47 21.93
N MET A 368 12.37 4.21 21.54
CA MET A 368 11.43 3.30 22.19
C MET A 368 11.84 2.99 23.63
N GLN A 369 13.13 2.78 23.91
CA GLN A 369 13.62 2.60 25.28
C GLN A 369 13.39 3.83 26.15
N ASN A 370 13.57 5.05 25.62
CA ASN A 370 13.33 6.28 26.38
C ASN A 370 11.84 6.48 26.70
N ILE A 371 10.96 6.19 25.74
CA ILE A 371 9.51 6.18 25.97
C ILE A 371 9.16 5.14 27.06
N ALA A 372 9.72 3.93 26.96
CA ALA A 372 9.49 2.85 27.91
C ALA A 372 9.95 3.22 29.33
N ARG A 373 11.16 3.79 29.49
CA ARG A 373 11.68 4.29 30.77
C ARG A 373 10.75 5.35 31.38
N THR A 374 10.22 6.25 30.55
CA THR A 374 9.26 7.28 30.98
C THR A 374 7.96 6.65 31.51
N ILE A 375 7.40 5.68 30.78
CA ILE A 375 6.19 4.95 31.20
C ILE A 375 6.44 4.17 32.51
N PHE A 376 7.60 3.52 32.62
CA PHE A 376 8.00 2.78 33.82
C PHE A 376 8.05 3.71 35.04
N LEU A 377 8.70 4.87 34.91
CA LEU A 377 8.79 5.88 35.97
C LEU A 377 7.39 6.30 36.44
N LEU A 378 6.50 6.66 35.52
CA LEU A 378 5.15 7.11 35.86
C LEU A 378 4.33 6.02 36.55
N LYS A 379 4.37 4.77 36.05
CA LYS A 379 3.67 3.64 36.71
C LYS A 379 4.20 3.36 38.12
N SER A 380 5.52 3.52 38.33
CA SER A 380 6.13 3.32 39.66
C SER A 380 5.65 4.37 40.67
N GLN A 381 5.44 5.62 40.24
CA GLN A 381 4.94 6.70 41.09
C GLN A 381 3.45 6.54 41.41
N THR A 382 2.62 6.11 40.45
CA THR A 382 1.18 5.88 40.71
C THR A 382 0.98 4.75 41.72
N ARG A 383 1.80 3.69 41.67
CA ARG A 383 1.77 2.62 42.68
C ARG A 383 2.08 3.15 44.08
N LYS A 384 3.06 4.04 44.24
CA LYS A 384 3.43 4.64 45.53
C LYS A 384 2.37 5.55 46.15
N LYS A 385 1.40 6.06 45.37
CA LYS A 385 0.31 6.92 45.87
C LYS A 385 -0.95 6.15 46.29
N ASN A 386 -1.05 4.87 45.91
CA ASN A 386 -2.19 4.01 46.22
C ASN A 386 -1.91 3.02 47.37
N PHE A 387 -0.75 3.15 48.02
CA PHE A 387 -0.42 2.62 49.34
C PHE A 387 -0.26 3.83 50.27
#